data_AF-A0A536L953-F1
#
_entry.id   AF-A0A536L953-F1
#
_cell.length_a   1.000
_cell.length_b   1.000
_cell.length_c   1.000
_cell.angle_alpha   90.00
_cell.angle_beta   90.00
_cell.angle_gamma   90.00
#
_symmetry.space_group_name_H-M   'P 1'
#
loop_
_entity.id
_entity.type
_entity.pdbx_description
1 polymer ?
#
loop_
_entity_poly.entity_id
_entity_poly.type
_entity_poly.pdbx_seq_one_letter_code
_entity_poly.pdbx_strand_id
1 'polypeptide(L)'
;MSWWKRHVGEWISVRAHAERKPPRLTLTIALGELPEGWARPRPHARTWVALLGLFCIAPFIALLMATLLRALGFGSPYEWLAGSSIAILSATISLFIGIPIAITINLWRIARLGLHRSTGAIEGLIALEFAPLHLLVVLMAVLIGGLFVGHLAADSYACVKGVRSAC
;
A
#
# COMPACT_ATOMS: atom_id res chain seq x y z
N MET A 1 23.83 -3.30 4.14
CA MET A 1 22.79 -4.15 4.79
C MET A 1 22.65 -3.96 6.31
N SER A 2 23.48 -3.17 7.00
CA SER A 2 23.42 -2.98 8.47
C SER A 2 22.45 -1.89 8.97
N TRP A 3 22.05 -0.95 8.10
CA TRP A 3 21.12 0.13 8.45
C TRP A 3 19.68 -0.36 8.60
N TRP A 4 19.20 -1.19 7.67
CA TRP A 4 17.83 -1.74 7.68
C TRP A 4 17.53 -2.59 8.91
N LYS A 5 18.51 -3.38 9.40
CA LYS A 5 18.35 -4.20 10.61
C LYS A 5 18.19 -3.35 11.88
N ARG A 6 18.73 -2.13 11.90
CA ARG A 6 18.66 -1.23 13.06
C ARG A 6 17.27 -0.64 13.26
N HIS A 7 16.53 -0.42 12.17
CA HIS A 7 15.22 0.23 12.19
C HIS A 7 14.03 -0.76 12.16
N VAL A 8 14.28 -2.08 12.05
CA VAL A 8 13.20 -3.07 12.07
C VAL A 8 12.49 -3.06 13.42
N GLY A 9 11.19 -2.76 13.41
CA GLY A 9 10.36 -2.65 14.62
C GLY A 9 10.28 -1.23 15.22
N GLU A 10 10.99 -0.25 14.65
CA GLU A 10 10.76 1.17 14.95
C GLU A 10 9.42 1.63 14.37
N TRP A 11 8.83 2.66 14.95
CA TRP A 11 7.54 3.21 14.53
C TRP A 11 7.73 4.54 13.81
N ILE A 12 7.02 4.70 12.70
CA ILE A 12 6.79 5.99 12.04
C ILE A 12 5.43 6.45 12.54
N SER A 13 5.40 7.44 13.43
CA SER A 13 4.15 7.95 14.01
C SER A 13 3.89 9.39 13.60
N VAL A 14 2.62 9.65 13.25
CA VAL A 14 2.07 10.96 12.97
C VAL A 14 0.96 11.19 13.98
N ARG A 15 1.17 12.14 14.88
CA ARG A 15 0.18 12.57 15.88
C ARG A 15 -0.40 13.90 15.43
N ALA A 16 -1.72 13.98 15.40
CA ALA A 16 -2.47 15.19 15.15
C ALA A 16 -3.19 15.57 16.45
N HIS A 17 -2.79 16.68 17.06
CA HIS A 17 -3.41 17.23 18.27
C HIS A 17 -4.20 18.48 17.91
N ALA A 18 -5.51 18.44 18.13
CA ALA A 18 -6.42 19.54 17.85
C ALA A 18 -7.05 20.05 19.15
N GLU A 19 -6.68 21.25 19.59
CA GLU A 19 -7.27 21.93 20.74
C GLU A 19 -8.38 22.87 20.29
N ARG A 20 -9.44 22.98 21.10
CA ARG A 20 -10.61 23.81 20.79
C ARG A 20 -10.50 25.24 21.33
N LYS A 21 -9.75 25.46 22.42
CA LYS A 21 -9.59 26.77 23.08
C LYS A 21 -8.21 26.89 23.75
N PRO A 22 -7.25 27.63 23.16
CA PRO A 22 -7.30 28.26 21.84
C PRO A 22 -7.39 27.22 20.70
N PRO A 23 -7.96 27.57 19.53
CA PRO A 23 -7.96 26.67 18.38
C PRO A 23 -6.52 26.49 17.89
N ARG A 24 -5.96 25.29 18.09
CA ARG A 24 -4.60 24.94 17.67
C ARG A 24 -4.57 23.53 17.11
N LEU A 25 -3.98 23.37 15.92
CA LEU A 25 -3.68 22.08 15.33
C LEU A 25 -2.16 21.90 15.34
N THR A 26 -1.68 20.89 16.06
CA THR A 26 -0.27 20.52 16.10
C THR A 26 -0.10 19.16 15.47
N LEU A 27 0.73 19.08 14.44
CA LEU A 27 1.12 17.83 13.79
C LEU A 27 2.55 17.51 14.21
N THR A 28 2.75 16.37 14.85
CA THR A 28 4.08 15.88 15.21
C THR A 28 4.37 14.58 14.47
N ILE A 29 5.54 14.53 13.84
CA ILE A 29 6.05 13.35 13.15
C ILE A 29 7.23 12.86 13.96
N ALA A 30 7.18 11.62 14.43
CA ALA A 30 8.24 11.00 15.20
C ALA A 30 8.64 9.66 14.56
N LEU A 31 9.95 9.43 14.48
CA LEU A 31 10.56 8.15 14.13
C LEU A 31 11.14 7.52 15.40
N GLY A 32 10.84 6.27 15.67
CA GLY A 32 11.40 5.53 16.80
C GLY A 32 10.33 4.92 17.68
N GLU A 33 10.22 5.36 18.93
CA GLU A 33 9.24 4.80 19.87
C GLU A 33 7.83 5.39 19.68
N LEU A 34 6.81 4.57 19.97
CA LEU A 34 5.42 5.00 20.00
C LEU A 34 5.24 6.06 21.10
N PRO A 35 4.41 7.11 20.93
CA PRO A 35 4.21 8.13 21.95
C PRO A 35 3.73 7.55 23.29
N GLU A 36 4.21 8.10 24.39
CA GLU A 36 3.83 7.68 25.75
C GLU A 36 2.31 7.68 25.93
N GLY A 37 1.78 6.64 26.60
CA GLY A 37 0.34 6.43 26.81
C GLY A 37 -0.37 5.60 25.73
N TRP A 38 0.28 5.34 24.59
CA TRP A 38 -0.22 4.41 23.58
C TRP A 38 0.44 3.03 23.77
N ALA A 39 -0.35 2.00 24.10
CA ALA A 39 0.15 0.70 24.56
C ALA A 39 1.07 -0.05 23.55
N ARG A 40 2.15 -0.66 24.09
CA ARG A 40 3.06 -1.61 23.40
C ARG A 40 2.38 -3.01 23.22
N PRO A 41 2.95 -3.99 22.48
CA PRO A 41 2.56 -4.36 21.12
C PRO A 41 1.64 -5.60 21.03
N ARG A 42 0.89 -5.71 19.90
CA ARG A 42 0.35 -7.00 19.39
C ARG A 42 1.52 -7.87 18.91
N PRO A 43 1.38 -9.21 18.82
CA PRO A 43 2.49 -10.10 18.45
C PRO A 43 3.10 -9.71 17.10
N HIS A 44 4.44 -9.73 17.08
CA HIS A 44 5.33 -9.44 15.95
C HIS A 44 4.74 -9.82 14.59
N ALA A 45 4.86 -8.92 13.60
CA ALA A 45 4.33 -9.13 12.26
C ALA A 45 4.93 -10.39 11.62
N ARG A 46 4.15 -11.49 11.57
CA ARG A 46 4.59 -12.77 10.97
C ARG A 46 4.96 -12.56 9.50
N THR A 47 6.17 -12.94 9.14
CA THR A 47 6.72 -12.86 7.77
C THR A 47 5.85 -13.60 6.74
N TRP A 48 5.23 -14.72 7.12
CA TRP A 48 4.31 -15.49 6.28
C TRP A 48 3.14 -14.67 5.73
N VAL A 49 2.68 -13.67 6.48
CA VAL A 49 1.56 -12.82 6.07
C VAL A 49 1.96 -11.91 4.91
N ALA A 50 3.20 -11.40 4.93
CA ALA A 50 3.71 -10.61 3.82
C ALA A 50 4.01 -11.48 2.58
N LEU A 51 4.45 -12.72 2.78
CA LEU A 51 4.58 -13.68 1.68
C LEU A 51 3.23 -14.00 1.02
N LEU A 52 2.16 -14.13 1.81
CA LEU A 52 0.81 -14.30 1.29
C LEU A 52 0.37 -13.07 0.47
N GLY A 53 0.63 -11.86 0.99
CA GLY A 53 0.37 -10.63 0.25
C GLY A 53 1.14 -10.55 -1.06
N LEU A 54 2.42 -10.94 -1.06
CA LEU A 54 3.26 -11.00 -2.26
C LEU A 54 2.70 -12.02 -3.27
N PHE A 55 2.28 -13.19 -2.81
CA PHE A 55 1.66 -14.21 -3.66
C PHE A 55 0.37 -13.69 -4.31
N CYS A 56 -0.44 -12.94 -3.57
CA CYS A 56 -1.66 -12.33 -4.09
C CYS A 56 -1.42 -11.29 -5.19
N ILE A 57 -0.30 -10.56 -5.18
CA ILE A 57 0.02 -9.53 -6.18
C ILE A 57 0.97 -10.01 -7.29
N ALA A 58 1.62 -11.18 -7.10
CA ALA A 58 2.64 -11.70 -8.01
C ALA A 58 2.16 -11.90 -9.47
N PRO A 59 0.95 -12.44 -9.74
CA PRO A 59 0.48 -12.60 -11.12
C PRO A 59 0.40 -11.27 -11.87
N PHE A 60 -0.07 -10.22 -11.20
CA PHE A 60 -0.15 -8.89 -11.79
C PHE A 60 1.23 -8.27 -11.99
N ILE A 61 2.14 -8.41 -11.01
CA ILE A 61 3.53 -7.96 -11.14
C ILE A 61 4.19 -8.63 -12.36
N ALA A 62 3.97 -9.92 -12.56
CA ALA A 62 4.52 -10.64 -13.70
C ALA A 62 4.04 -10.07 -15.05
N LEU A 63 2.74 -9.77 -15.19
CA LEU A 63 2.21 -9.11 -16.38
C LEU A 63 2.78 -7.70 -16.58
N LEU A 64 2.89 -6.93 -15.51
CA LEU A 64 3.43 -5.57 -15.58
C LEU A 64 4.91 -5.58 -16.02
N MET A 65 5.70 -6.49 -15.47
CA MET A 65 7.09 -6.71 -15.89
C MET A 65 7.19 -7.18 -17.33
N ALA A 66 6.33 -8.10 -17.77
CA ALA A 66 6.29 -8.53 -19.17
C ALA A 66 5.92 -7.39 -20.12
N THR A 67 5.02 -6.50 -19.72
CA THR A 67 4.65 -5.30 -20.47
C THR A 67 5.83 -4.32 -20.59
N LEU A 68 6.58 -4.13 -19.50
CA LEU A 68 7.80 -3.32 -19.51
C LEU A 68 8.88 -3.91 -20.42
N LEU A 69 9.08 -5.23 -20.35
CA LEU A 69 10.02 -5.95 -21.23
C LEU A 69 9.63 -5.80 -22.71
N ARG A 70 8.34 -5.86 -23.03
CA ARG A 70 7.84 -5.60 -24.38
C ARG A 70 8.18 -4.18 -24.85
N ALA A 71 8.02 -3.17 -24.01
CA ALA A 71 8.38 -1.79 -24.34
C ALA A 71 9.89 -1.61 -24.60
N LEU A 72 10.73 -2.47 -24.01
CA LEU A 72 12.18 -2.51 -24.23
C LEU A 72 12.60 -3.36 -25.45
N GLY A 73 11.64 -3.90 -26.20
CA GLY A 73 11.88 -4.73 -27.39
C GLY A 73 11.85 -6.24 -27.16
N PHE A 74 11.66 -6.70 -25.92
CA PHE A 74 11.52 -8.12 -25.59
C PHE A 74 10.04 -8.51 -25.51
N GLY A 75 9.41 -8.73 -26.68
CA GLY A 75 7.97 -9.01 -26.78
C GLY A 75 7.54 -10.43 -26.39
N SER A 76 8.42 -11.42 -26.52
CA SER A 76 8.09 -12.85 -26.31
C SER A 76 7.46 -13.17 -24.94
N PRO A 77 7.96 -12.65 -23.80
CA PRO A 77 7.35 -12.89 -22.49
C PRO A 77 5.92 -12.36 -22.38
N TYR A 78 5.65 -11.20 -22.98
CA TYR A 78 4.31 -10.62 -23.00
C TYR A 78 3.35 -11.46 -23.84
N GLU A 79 3.76 -11.89 -25.04
CA GLU A 79 2.90 -12.70 -25.89
C GLU A 79 2.56 -14.05 -25.27
N TRP A 80 3.51 -14.66 -24.57
CA TRP A 80 3.27 -15.92 -23.84
C TRP A 80 2.24 -15.75 -22.72
N LEU A 81 2.34 -14.66 -21.95
CA LEU A 81 1.40 -14.37 -20.88
C LEU A 81 0.02 -13.91 -21.41
N ALA A 82 0.01 -13.04 -22.42
CA ALA A 82 -1.22 -12.55 -23.04
C ALA A 82 -1.94 -13.61 -23.88
N GLY A 83 -1.23 -14.63 -24.37
CA GLY A 83 -1.82 -15.77 -25.06
C GLY A 83 -2.47 -16.80 -24.11
N SER A 84 -2.28 -16.67 -22.79
CA SER A 84 -2.79 -17.63 -21.80
C SER A 84 -3.99 -17.06 -21.05
N SER A 85 -5.18 -17.64 -21.30
CA SER A 85 -6.41 -17.29 -20.57
C SER A 85 -6.26 -17.43 -19.05
N ILE A 86 -5.46 -18.40 -18.59
CA ILE A 86 -5.20 -18.63 -17.16
C ILE A 86 -4.35 -17.48 -16.58
N ALA A 87 -3.35 -17.00 -17.32
CA ALA A 87 -2.52 -15.88 -16.88
C ALA A 87 -3.32 -14.59 -16.80
N ILE A 88 -4.17 -14.31 -17.80
CA ILE A 88 -5.06 -13.16 -17.79
C ILE A 88 -6.04 -13.23 -16.62
N LEU A 89 -6.69 -14.38 -16.41
CA LEU A 89 -7.65 -14.57 -15.32
C LEU A 89 -6.99 -14.40 -13.96
N SER A 90 -5.83 -15.02 -13.74
CA SER A 90 -5.09 -14.91 -12.47
C SER A 90 -4.63 -13.48 -12.19
N ALA A 91 -4.19 -12.73 -13.19
CA ALA A 91 -3.84 -11.33 -13.02
C ALA A 91 -5.05 -10.43 -12.78
N THR A 92 -6.19 -10.73 -13.41
CA THR A 92 -7.46 -10.02 -13.15
C THR A 92 -7.92 -10.23 -11.72
N ILE A 93 -7.91 -11.48 -11.23
CA ILE A 93 -8.24 -11.81 -9.84
C ILE A 93 -7.25 -11.13 -8.88
N SER A 94 -5.95 -11.15 -9.22
CA SER A 94 -4.91 -10.47 -8.45
C SER A 94 -5.17 -8.96 -8.34
N LEU A 95 -5.59 -8.31 -9.41
CA LEU A 95 -5.90 -6.88 -9.45
C LEU A 95 -7.10 -6.52 -8.57
N PHE A 96 -8.23 -7.22 -8.73
CA PHE A 96 -9.48 -6.86 -8.05
C PHE A 96 -9.59 -7.38 -6.63
N ILE A 97 -8.99 -8.54 -6.34
CA ILE A 97 -9.12 -9.22 -5.05
C ILE A 97 -7.77 -9.26 -4.35
N GLY A 98 -6.70 -9.63 -5.07
CA GLY A 98 -5.37 -9.78 -4.50
C GLY A 98 -4.79 -8.48 -3.92
N ILE A 99 -4.91 -7.35 -4.63
CA ILE A 99 -4.39 -6.05 -4.18
C ILE A 99 -5.13 -5.54 -2.94
N PRO A 100 -6.48 -5.45 -2.90
CA PRO A 100 -7.18 -5.04 -1.67
C PRO A 100 -6.87 -5.93 -0.48
N ILE A 101 -6.79 -7.25 -0.69
CA ILE A 101 -6.42 -8.20 0.37
C ILE A 101 -4.99 -7.97 0.83
N ALA A 102 -4.03 -7.83 -0.08
CA ALA A 102 -2.63 -7.59 0.25
C ALA A 102 -2.47 -6.29 1.04
N ILE A 103 -3.11 -5.20 0.61
CA ILE A 103 -3.11 -3.92 1.34
C ILE A 103 -3.73 -4.12 2.72
N THR A 104 -4.94 -4.67 2.81
CA THR A 104 -5.66 -4.79 4.08
C THR A 104 -4.87 -5.63 5.09
N ILE A 105 -4.39 -6.81 4.68
CA ILE A 105 -3.73 -7.73 5.59
C ILE A 105 -2.35 -7.20 6.03
N ASN A 106 -1.57 -6.62 5.13
CA ASN A 106 -0.24 -6.08 5.47
C ASN A 106 -0.35 -4.76 6.22
N LEU A 107 -1.22 -3.84 5.78
CA LEU A 107 -1.42 -2.55 6.41
C LEU A 107 -2.06 -2.70 7.79
N TRP A 108 -3.05 -3.57 7.99
CA TRP A 108 -3.67 -3.79 9.31
C TRP A 108 -2.69 -4.34 10.35
N ARG A 109 -1.66 -5.05 9.89
CA ARG A 109 -0.61 -5.59 10.77
C ARG A 109 0.38 -4.53 11.23
N ILE A 110 0.75 -3.59 10.35
CA ILE A 110 1.77 -2.59 10.63
C ILE A 110 1.18 -1.24 11.03
N ALA A 111 -0.05 -0.93 10.66
CA ALA A 111 -0.72 0.33 10.95
C ALA A 111 -1.49 0.28 12.26
N ARG A 112 -1.35 1.34 13.03
CA ARG A 112 -2.09 1.67 14.24
C ARG A 112 -2.83 2.96 13.99
N LEU A 113 -4.12 2.92 14.21
CA LEU A 113 -4.99 4.09 14.21
C LEU A 113 -5.52 4.25 15.62
N GLY A 114 -5.38 5.45 16.16
CA GLY A 114 -5.77 5.81 17.49
C GLY A 114 -6.51 7.14 17.48
N LEU A 115 -7.61 7.22 18.23
CA LEU A 115 -8.28 8.48 18.47
C LEU A 115 -8.55 8.60 19.97
N HIS A 116 -7.94 9.58 20.60
CA HIS A 116 -8.19 9.91 22.00
C HIS A 116 -8.89 11.26 22.08
N ARG A 117 -10.00 11.31 22.81
CA ARG A 117 -10.78 12.54 22.99
C ARG A 117 -10.73 12.93 24.46
N SER A 118 -10.13 14.07 24.75
CA SER A 118 -10.12 14.67 26.08
C SER A 118 -11.04 15.90 26.11
N THR A 119 -11.36 16.40 27.29
CA THR A 119 -12.21 17.58 27.45
C THR A 119 -11.52 18.83 26.91
N GLY A 120 -11.82 19.16 25.64
CA GLY A 120 -11.30 20.36 24.96
C GLY A 120 -10.24 20.09 23.88
N ALA A 121 -9.81 18.84 23.71
CA ALA A 121 -8.86 18.46 22.66
C ALA A 121 -9.18 17.09 22.02
N ILE A 122 -8.76 16.91 20.78
CA ILE A 122 -8.84 15.67 20.01
C ILE A 122 -7.43 15.30 19.59
N GLU A 123 -7.02 14.09 19.92
CA GLU A 123 -5.74 13.52 19.52
C GLU A 123 -5.96 12.35 18.56
N GLY A 124 -5.53 12.52 17.32
CA GLY A 124 -5.39 11.44 16.35
C GLY A 124 -3.96 10.90 16.35
N LEU A 125 -3.81 9.59 16.28
CA LEU A 125 -2.53 8.92 16.09
C LEU A 125 -2.64 7.99 14.89
N ILE A 126 -1.72 8.14 13.93
CA ILE A 126 -1.46 7.18 12.87
C ILE A 126 -0.02 6.72 13.05
N ALA A 127 0.21 5.46 13.40
CA ALA A 127 1.55 4.93 13.54
C ALA A 127 1.74 3.69 12.66
N LEU A 128 2.84 3.63 11.92
CA LEU A 128 3.24 2.48 11.12
C LEU A 128 4.49 1.84 11.71
N GLU A 129 4.44 0.55 11.99
CA GLU A 129 5.62 -0.24 12.33
C GLU A 129 6.49 -0.41 11.08
N PHE A 130 7.79 -0.15 11.23
CA PHE A 130 8.78 -0.35 10.19
C PHE A 130 9.07 -1.84 10.02
N ALA A 131 8.23 -2.50 9.23
CA ALA A 131 8.39 -3.87 8.78
C ALA A 131 8.69 -3.87 7.27
N PRO A 132 9.96 -4.01 6.84
CA PRO A 132 10.39 -3.73 5.47
C PRO A 132 9.60 -4.48 4.40
N LEU A 133 9.33 -5.77 4.64
CA LEU A 133 8.61 -6.62 3.68
C LEU A 133 7.13 -6.23 3.55
N HIS A 134 6.46 -5.96 4.68
CA HIS A 134 5.05 -5.52 4.68
C HIS A 134 4.91 -4.15 4.01
N LEU A 135 5.81 -3.21 4.34
CA LEU A 135 5.87 -1.89 3.72
C LEU A 135 6.08 -1.99 2.21
N LEU A 136 7.01 -2.84 1.75
CA LEU A 136 7.26 -3.04 0.33
C LEU A 136 6.06 -3.62 -0.40
N VAL A 137 5.38 -4.62 0.18
CA VAL A 137 4.16 -5.21 -0.40
C VAL A 137 3.04 -4.16 -0.48
N VAL A 138 2.81 -3.38 0.57
CA VAL A 138 1.80 -2.32 0.58
C VAL A 138 2.15 -1.25 -0.47
N LEU A 139 3.40 -0.80 -0.52
CA LEU A 139 3.84 0.22 -1.47
C LEU A 139 3.63 -0.24 -2.91
N MET A 140 4.03 -1.49 -3.24
CA MET A 140 3.81 -2.07 -4.56
C MET A 140 2.33 -2.19 -4.88
N ALA A 141 1.52 -2.67 -3.94
CA ALA A 141 0.07 -2.83 -4.13
C ALA A 141 -0.63 -1.48 -4.36
N VAL A 142 -0.27 -0.44 -3.60
CA VAL A 142 -0.78 0.93 -3.77
C VAL A 142 -0.32 1.54 -5.09
N LEU A 143 0.94 1.38 -5.46
CA LEU A 143 1.47 1.86 -6.74
C LEU A 143 0.72 1.23 -7.91
N ILE A 144 0.58 -0.09 -7.90
CA ILE A 144 -0.11 -0.84 -8.96
C ILE A 144 -1.59 -0.43 -9.03
N GLY A 145 -2.29 -0.44 -7.89
CA GLY A 145 -3.70 -0.05 -7.84
C GLY A 145 -3.91 1.40 -8.29
N GLY A 146 -3.03 2.32 -7.87
CA GLY A 146 -3.06 3.72 -8.27
C GLY A 146 -2.81 3.93 -9.76
N LEU A 147 -1.83 3.24 -10.34
CA LEU A 147 -1.58 3.27 -11.79
C LEU A 147 -2.79 2.77 -12.58
N PHE A 148 -3.40 1.67 -12.15
CA PHE A 148 -4.58 1.11 -12.81
C PHE A 148 -5.80 2.04 -12.72
N VAL A 149 -6.13 2.53 -11.52
CA VAL A 149 -7.23 3.48 -11.32
C VAL A 149 -6.97 4.78 -12.08
N GLY A 150 -5.73 5.27 -12.07
CA GLY A 150 -5.33 6.46 -12.84
C GLY A 150 -5.49 6.26 -14.35
N HIS A 151 -5.17 5.07 -14.87
CA HIS A 151 -5.38 4.73 -16.27
C HIS A 151 -6.86 4.73 -16.62
N LEU A 152 -7.71 4.07 -15.82
CA LEU A 152 -9.17 4.10 -16.02
C LEU A 152 -9.76 5.51 -15.91
N ALA A 153 -9.24 6.33 -15.00
CA ALA A 153 -9.66 7.72 -14.87
C ALA A 153 -9.26 8.55 -16.11
N ALA A 154 -8.07 8.32 -16.66
CA ALA A 154 -7.62 8.96 -17.89
C ALA A 154 -8.47 8.52 -19.10
N ASP A 155 -8.76 7.24 -19.22
CA ASP A 155 -9.58 6.70 -20.32
C ASP A 155 -11.02 7.21 -20.25
N SER A 156 -11.64 7.17 -19.06
CA SER A 156 -12.98 7.73 -18.85
C SER A 156 -13.03 9.24 -19.14
N TYR A 157 -12.00 9.99 -18.75
CA TYR A 157 -11.89 11.41 -19.09
C TYR A 157 -11.76 11.63 -20.61
N ALA A 158 -10.91 10.86 -21.29
CA ALA A 158 -10.73 10.93 -22.74
C ALA A 158 -12.01 10.56 -23.49
N CYS A 159 -12.76 9.56 -23.00
CA CYS A 159 -14.06 9.18 -23.53
C CYS A 159 -15.09 10.31 -23.41
N VAL A 160 -15.18 10.97 -22.25
CA VAL A 160 -16.03 12.17 -22.05
C VAL A 160 -15.62 13.33 -22.98
N LYS A 161 -14.33 13.40 -23.34
CA LYS A 161 -13.80 14.39 -24.30
C LYS A 161 -13.92 13.98 -25.77
N GLY A 162 -14.58 12.86 -26.08
CA GLY A 162 -14.92 12.44 -27.43
C GLY A 162 -13.91 11.51 -28.11
N VAL A 163 -12.90 11.03 -27.38
CA VAL A 163 -11.96 10.01 -27.89
C VAL A 163 -12.63 8.63 -27.79
N ARG A 164 -13.26 8.19 -28.88
CA ARG A 164 -14.00 6.92 -28.93
C ARG A 164 -13.15 5.66 -28.75
N SER A 165 -11.83 5.74 -28.92
CA SER A 165 -10.92 4.61 -28.69
C SER A 165 -10.57 4.40 -27.22
N ALA A 166 -10.95 5.34 -26.35
CA ALA A 166 -10.77 5.27 -24.89
C ALA A 166 -12.10 4.92 -24.17
N CYS A 167 -13.19 4.83 -24.94
CA CYS A 167 -14.41 4.12 -24.59
C CYS A 167 -14.29 2.68 -25.17
#